data_AF-A0A7C4XIA8-F1
#
_entry.id   AF-A0A7C4XIA8-F1
#
_cell.length_a   1.000
_cell.length_b   1.000
_cell.length_c   1.000
_cell.angle_alpha   90.00
_cell.angle_beta   90.00
_cell.angle_gamma   90.00
#
_symmetry.space_group_name_H-M   'P 1'
#
loop_
_entity.id
_entity.type
_entity.pdbx_description
1 polymer ?
#
loop_
_entity_poly.entity_id
_entity_poly.type
_entity_poly.pdbx_seq_one_letter_code
_entity_poly.pdbx_strand_id
1 'polypeptide(L)'
;MIIIPKEKPFLENLNTYYVDISKLIEHCQGELGTGAIYLSGNMIQAIIFFDKDAIINGILRIKDEETFGKEVIKNIIDLAGNTNLNLTIYHIDPGRLYFFSHLSDSEILYKDLSSEFTDLEGLMRKMAAERLTGFIEVSIGRGEEEAYLLFDRGIMIGGSFSWAGNNLNRSTENLNELLLKCREKGAYFNVARLKIMETKVVKADTKVIPEADLIAKTEELLNMSQKLFNKELGKKLDFSVLLKRKFVEKSETYPYLDPFAGEFVYKDNKVSYEGDARPQVVFNAIYDCLKEIYEETGLSRIFHVEITPNFVQYVKK
;
A
#
# COMPACT_ATOMS: atom_id res chain seq x y z
N MET A 1 8.83 7.81 16.13
CA MET A 1 9.92 7.57 15.14
C MET A 1 9.27 7.68 13.77
N ILE A 2 9.79 8.51 12.86
CA ILE A 2 9.20 8.62 11.52
C ILE A 2 9.61 7.39 10.71
N ILE A 3 8.69 6.46 10.52
CA ILE A 3 8.88 5.31 9.62
C ILE A 3 8.65 5.82 8.20
N ILE A 4 9.75 5.93 7.47
CA ILE A 4 9.73 6.37 6.07
C ILE A 4 9.42 5.14 5.21
N PRO A 5 8.45 5.21 4.29
CA PRO A 5 8.30 4.21 3.24
C PRO A 5 9.56 4.24 2.38
N LYS A 6 10.41 3.24 2.56
CA LYS A 6 11.68 3.16 1.84
C LYS A 6 11.46 2.43 0.52
N GLU A 7 10.52 2.95 -0.27
CA GLU A 7 10.54 2.71 -1.70
C GLU A 7 11.81 3.35 -2.28
N LYS A 8 12.25 2.92 -3.46
CA LYS A 8 13.42 3.54 -4.11
C LYS A 8 13.15 5.04 -4.24
N PRO A 9 14.04 5.92 -3.73
CA PRO A 9 13.80 7.35 -3.82
C PRO A 9 13.66 7.73 -5.30
N PHE A 10 12.61 8.50 -5.60
CA PHE A 10 12.42 9.08 -6.92
C PHE A 10 13.47 10.16 -7.17
N LEU A 11 13.78 10.94 -6.14
CA LEU A 11 14.81 11.97 -6.17
C LEU A 11 15.42 12.14 -4.78
N GLU A 12 16.75 12.28 -4.71
CA GLU A 12 17.49 12.38 -3.45
C GLU A 12 18.53 13.51 -3.50
N ASN A 13 19.08 13.85 -2.33
CA ASN A 13 20.14 14.84 -2.16
C ASN A 13 19.78 16.26 -2.64
N LEU A 14 18.50 16.62 -2.58
CA LEU A 14 18.07 18.01 -2.74
C LEU A 14 18.24 18.77 -1.43
N ASN A 15 18.34 20.10 -1.53
CA ASN A 15 18.39 20.98 -0.38
C ASN A 15 17.27 22.02 -0.46
N THR A 16 16.56 22.25 0.65
CA THR A 16 15.43 23.18 0.72
C THR A 16 15.83 24.62 0.40
N TYR A 17 17.12 24.98 0.51
CA TYR A 17 17.64 26.28 0.09
C TYR A 17 17.33 26.62 -1.38
N TYR A 18 17.24 25.62 -2.26
CA TYR A 18 17.01 25.80 -3.70
C TYR A 18 15.57 25.49 -4.14
N VAL A 19 14.71 25.06 -3.22
CA VAL A 19 13.44 24.41 -3.58
C VAL A 19 12.27 25.08 -2.86
N ASP A 20 11.31 25.56 -3.63
CA ASP A 20 10.00 25.95 -3.11
C ASP A 20 9.17 24.69 -2.85
N ILE A 21 8.96 24.36 -1.57
CA ILE A 21 8.28 23.13 -1.16
C ILE A 21 6.84 23.06 -1.65
N SER A 22 6.13 24.19 -1.69
CA SER A 22 4.73 24.19 -2.12
C SER A 22 4.63 23.80 -3.60
N LYS A 23 5.48 24.40 -4.44
CA LYS A 23 5.55 24.06 -5.87
C LYS A 23 6.09 22.65 -6.10
N LEU A 24 7.02 22.20 -5.27
CA LEU A 24 7.53 20.84 -5.37
C LEU A 24 6.42 19.81 -5.10
N ILE A 25 5.57 20.04 -4.09
CA ILE A 25 4.42 19.18 -3.81
C ILE A 25 3.52 19.12 -5.04
N GLU A 26 3.09 20.26 -5.57
CA GLU A 26 2.22 20.31 -6.77
C GLU A 26 2.82 19.56 -7.96
N HIS A 27 4.12 19.75 -8.21
CA HIS A 27 4.83 19.03 -9.27
C HIS A 27 4.82 17.52 -9.04
N CYS A 28 5.12 17.08 -7.80
CA CYS A 28 5.13 15.66 -7.47
C CYS A 28 3.72 15.03 -7.55
N GLN A 29 2.66 15.77 -7.21
CA GLN A 29 1.29 15.29 -7.38
C GLN A 29 0.94 15.05 -8.86
N GLY A 30 1.40 15.94 -9.76
CA GLY A 30 1.20 15.79 -11.21
C GLY A 30 2.02 14.68 -11.84
N GLU A 31 3.30 14.55 -11.46
CA GLU A 31 4.23 13.60 -12.08
C GLU A 31 4.14 12.18 -11.48
N LEU A 32 4.07 12.08 -10.15
CA LEU A 32 4.12 10.78 -9.45
C LEU A 32 2.74 10.24 -9.14
N GLY A 33 1.74 11.11 -9.02
CA GLY A 33 0.40 10.74 -8.56
C GLY A 33 0.34 10.39 -7.07
N THR A 34 1.29 9.66 -6.49
CA THR A 34 1.35 9.36 -5.06
C THR A 34 2.78 9.29 -4.55
N GLY A 35 3.00 9.79 -3.32
CA GLY A 35 4.34 9.77 -2.76
C GLY A 35 4.48 10.46 -1.42
N ALA A 36 5.74 10.64 -1.02
CA ALA A 36 6.11 11.44 0.12
C ALA A 36 7.35 12.29 -0.12
N ILE A 37 7.37 13.47 0.49
CA ILE A 37 8.54 14.34 0.58
C ILE A 37 9.07 14.24 2.00
N TYR A 38 10.27 13.69 2.15
CA TYR A 38 10.98 13.59 3.40
C TYR A 38 12.00 14.72 3.52
N LEU A 39 12.04 15.34 4.69
CA LEU A 39 12.95 16.41 5.07
C LEU A 39 13.74 15.99 6.29
N SER A 40 15.05 16.23 6.28
CA SER A 40 15.93 15.88 7.40
C SER A 40 17.00 16.94 7.67
N GLY A 41 17.26 17.17 8.95
CA GLY A 41 18.32 18.03 9.46
C GLY A 41 18.77 17.57 10.85
N ASN A 42 19.66 18.35 11.50
CA ASN A 42 20.33 17.95 12.75
C ASN A 42 19.37 17.62 13.91
N MET A 43 18.17 18.22 13.96
CA MET A 43 17.17 17.98 15.02
C MET A 43 15.74 17.98 14.48
N ILE A 44 15.59 18.02 13.16
CA ILE A 44 14.30 18.17 12.50
C ILE A 44 14.18 17.02 11.51
N GLN A 45 13.08 16.30 11.61
CA GLN A 45 12.65 15.37 10.59
C GLN A 45 11.20 15.66 10.26
N ALA A 46 10.87 15.69 8.98
CA ALA A 46 9.49 15.84 8.56
C ALA A 46 9.20 14.98 7.35
N ILE A 47 7.95 14.57 7.20
CA ILE A 47 7.47 13.89 6.00
C ILE A 47 6.09 14.41 5.64
N ILE A 48 5.89 14.69 4.36
CA ILE A 48 4.60 15.08 3.78
C ILE A 48 4.16 13.97 2.84
N PHE A 49 3.02 13.37 3.11
CA PHE A 49 2.38 12.37 2.25
C PHE A 49 1.34 13.03 1.35
N PHE A 50 1.36 12.71 0.06
CA PHE A 50 0.45 13.28 -0.93
C PHE A 50 -0.09 12.23 -1.91
N ASP A 51 -1.29 12.49 -2.42
CA ASP A 51 -1.81 11.88 -3.64
C ASP A 51 -2.01 12.96 -4.73
N LYS A 52 -2.55 12.54 -5.87
CA LYS A 52 -2.70 13.38 -7.07
C LYS A 52 -3.61 14.59 -6.85
N ASP A 53 -4.50 14.51 -5.85
CA ASP A 53 -5.56 15.48 -5.62
C ASP A 53 -5.25 16.34 -4.39
N ALA A 54 -4.55 15.80 -3.38
CA ALA A 54 -4.33 16.48 -2.12
C ALA A 54 -3.13 15.97 -1.31
N ILE A 55 -2.74 16.79 -0.32
CA ILE A 55 -1.90 16.36 0.78
C ILE A 55 -2.75 15.49 1.73
N ILE A 56 -2.24 14.29 2.03
CA ILE A 56 -2.92 13.29 2.85
C ILE A 56 -2.62 13.52 4.32
N ASN A 57 -1.34 13.56 4.69
CA ASN A 57 -0.92 13.77 6.06
C ASN A 57 0.51 14.34 6.15
N GLY A 58 0.84 14.92 7.29
CA GLY A 58 2.18 15.36 7.64
C GLY A 58 2.63 14.75 8.96
N ILE A 59 3.93 14.50 9.10
CA ILE A 59 4.55 14.21 10.38
C ILE A 59 5.75 15.13 10.53
N LEU A 60 5.87 15.79 11.67
CA LEU A 60 6.99 16.65 12.04
C LEU A 60 7.52 16.19 13.39
N ARG A 61 8.81 15.90 13.43
CA ARG A 61 9.56 15.64 14.63
C ARG A 61 10.61 16.71 14.84
N ILE A 62 10.58 17.34 16.00
CA ILE A 62 11.61 18.27 16.46
C ILE A 62 12.17 17.71 17.76
N LYS A 63 13.46 17.34 17.76
CA LYS A 63 14.08 16.57 18.85
C LYS A 63 13.28 15.28 19.13
N ASP A 64 12.60 15.20 20.26
CA ASP A 64 11.81 14.02 20.68
C ASP A 64 10.30 14.27 20.66
N GLU A 65 9.87 15.47 20.27
CA GLU A 65 8.45 15.79 20.12
C GLU A 65 8.01 15.50 18.68
N GLU A 66 7.03 14.62 18.54
CA GLU A 66 6.41 14.25 17.27
C GLU A 66 4.98 14.83 17.22
N THR A 67 4.68 15.52 16.12
CA THR A 67 3.35 16.02 15.78
C THR A 67 2.97 15.49 14.41
N PHE A 68 1.70 15.19 14.19
CA PHE A 68 1.21 14.66 12.93
C PHE A 68 -0.17 15.24 12.63
N GLY A 69 -0.61 15.14 11.38
CA GLY A 69 -1.88 15.71 10.92
C GLY A 69 -1.70 16.68 9.75
N LYS A 70 -2.82 17.06 9.13
CA LYS A 70 -2.83 18.05 8.03
C LYS A 70 -2.48 19.45 8.53
N GLU A 71 -2.78 19.73 9.79
CA GLU A 71 -2.47 20.97 10.49
C GLU A 71 -0.96 21.22 10.62
N VAL A 72 -0.15 20.17 10.61
CA VAL A 72 1.31 20.24 10.76
C VAL A 72 1.99 20.65 9.45
N ILE A 73 1.33 20.49 8.30
CA ILE A 73 1.90 20.75 6.96
C ILE A 73 2.41 22.18 6.81
N LYS A 74 1.64 23.15 7.29
CA LYS A 74 2.05 24.56 7.23
C LYS A 74 3.36 24.77 7.98
N ASN A 75 3.48 24.19 9.18
CA ASN A 75 4.70 24.30 9.98
C ASN A 75 5.90 23.64 9.28
N ILE A 76 5.69 22.52 8.58
CA ILE A 76 6.74 21.86 7.79
C ILE A 76 7.20 22.76 6.65
N ILE A 77 6.27 23.36 5.89
CA ILE A 77 6.59 24.26 4.77
C ILE A 77 7.31 25.50 5.28
N ASP A 78 6.82 26.13 6.35
CA ASP A 78 7.44 27.31 6.97
C ASP A 78 8.86 26.98 7.48
N LEU A 79 9.05 25.81 8.11
CA LEU A 79 10.39 25.37 8.54
C LEU A 79 11.33 25.15 7.37
N ALA A 80 10.88 24.47 6.32
CA ALA A 80 11.69 24.19 5.14
C ALA A 80 12.10 25.46 4.38
N GLY A 81 11.25 26.49 4.39
CA GLY A 81 11.57 27.80 3.80
C GLY A 81 12.56 28.64 4.61
N ASN A 82 12.68 28.38 5.91
CA ASN A 82 13.52 29.15 6.83
C ASN A 82 14.77 28.39 7.33
N THR A 83 14.93 27.11 6.95
CA THR A 83 16.05 26.27 7.36
C THR A 83 16.56 25.44 6.18
N ASN A 84 17.86 25.13 6.20
CA ASN A 84 18.47 24.29 5.17
C ASN A 84 18.35 22.82 5.57
N LEU A 85 17.34 22.14 5.03
CA LEU A 85 17.09 20.72 5.25
C LEU A 85 17.47 19.93 3.99
N ASN A 86 17.89 18.69 4.20
CA ASN A 86 18.02 17.73 3.12
C ASN A 86 16.64 17.21 2.74
N LEU A 87 16.40 17.07 1.44
CA LEU A 87 15.13 16.67 0.88
C LEU A 87 15.29 15.38 0.06
N THR A 88 14.36 14.45 0.24
CA THR A 88 14.24 13.22 -0.53
C THR A 88 12.79 12.97 -0.87
N ILE A 89 12.54 12.59 -2.12
CA ILE A 89 11.20 12.32 -2.66
C ILE A 89 11.08 10.83 -2.87
N TYR A 90 10.01 10.25 -2.35
CA TYR A 90 9.66 8.85 -2.49
C TYR A 90 8.38 8.75 -3.32
N HIS A 91 8.41 7.92 -4.36
CA HIS A 91 7.16 7.37 -4.89
C HIS A 91 6.63 6.36 -3.86
N ILE A 92 5.32 6.35 -3.63
CA ILE A 92 4.68 5.36 -2.75
C ILE A 92 3.53 4.75 -3.52
N ASP A 93 3.43 3.43 -3.52
CA ASP A 93 2.28 2.75 -4.08
C ASP A 93 0.95 3.30 -3.51
N PRO A 94 -0.05 3.66 -4.34
CA PRO A 94 -1.32 4.23 -3.89
C PRO A 94 -2.06 3.37 -2.85
N GLY A 95 -1.93 2.04 -2.91
CA GLY A 95 -2.52 1.12 -1.96
C GLY A 95 -1.86 1.17 -0.58
N ARG A 96 -0.63 1.69 -0.49
CA ARG A 96 0.16 1.78 0.74
C ARG A 96 0.26 3.20 1.30
N LEU A 97 -0.06 4.22 0.51
CA LEU A 97 0.03 5.62 0.93
C LEU A 97 -0.71 5.87 2.26
N TYR A 98 -1.95 5.37 2.37
CA TYR A 98 -2.76 5.54 3.57
C TYR A 98 -2.13 4.87 4.80
N PHE A 99 -1.55 3.67 4.61
CA PHE A 99 -0.88 2.93 5.67
C PHE A 99 0.28 3.73 6.26
N PHE A 100 1.19 4.20 5.41
CA PHE A 100 2.35 4.96 5.88
C PHE A 100 1.96 6.32 6.45
N SER A 101 0.95 6.98 5.85
CA SER A 101 0.54 8.30 6.30
C SER A 101 -0.13 8.28 7.68
N HIS A 102 -0.67 7.15 8.16
CA HIS A 102 -1.38 7.06 9.43
C HIS A 102 -0.64 6.23 10.49
N LEU A 103 0.59 5.80 10.22
CA LEU A 103 1.35 4.94 11.13
C LEU A 103 1.54 5.54 12.54
N SER A 104 1.75 6.86 12.61
CA SER A 104 1.85 7.61 13.87
C SER A 104 0.52 7.74 14.65
N ASP A 105 -0.63 7.45 14.04
CA ASP A 105 -1.96 7.45 14.70
C ASP A 105 -2.44 6.03 15.06
N SER A 106 -1.50 5.09 15.19
CA SER A 106 -1.81 3.72 15.55
C SER A 106 -2.22 3.57 17.02
N GLU A 107 -3.09 2.61 17.29
CA GLU A 107 -3.51 2.17 18.61
C GLU A 107 -2.71 0.93 19.02
N ILE A 108 -2.16 0.92 20.24
CA ILE A 108 -1.45 -0.24 20.77
C ILE A 108 -2.48 -1.33 21.14
N LEU A 109 -2.38 -2.49 20.48
CA LEU A 109 -3.18 -3.69 20.77
C LEU A 109 -2.57 -4.55 21.87
N TYR A 110 -1.26 -4.78 21.77
CA TYR A 110 -0.50 -5.57 22.72
C TYR A 110 0.77 -4.80 23.05
N LYS A 111 1.15 -4.78 24.33
CA LYS A 111 2.29 -4.00 24.81
C LYS A 111 3.19 -4.86 25.68
N ASP A 112 4.50 -4.63 25.56
CA ASP A 112 5.53 -5.19 26.42
C ASP A 112 5.51 -6.74 26.47
N LEU A 113 5.20 -7.38 25.33
CA LEU A 113 5.23 -8.84 25.23
C LEU A 113 6.68 -9.33 25.25
N SER A 114 7.09 -9.97 26.34
CA SER A 114 8.45 -10.51 26.48
C SER A 114 8.67 -11.75 25.60
N SER A 115 9.83 -11.81 24.95
CA SER A 115 10.30 -12.97 24.18
C SER A 115 10.57 -14.21 25.05
N GLU A 116 10.62 -14.06 26.38
CA GLU A 116 10.70 -15.20 27.31
C GLU A 116 9.44 -16.06 27.29
N PHE A 117 8.28 -15.45 26.99
CA PHE A 117 6.97 -16.10 27.00
C PHE A 117 6.26 -16.05 25.65
N THR A 118 6.74 -15.22 24.72
CA THR A 118 6.11 -14.97 23.43
C THR A 118 7.10 -15.30 22.32
N ASP A 119 6.73 -16.23 21.44
CA ASP A 119 7.48 -16.49 20.22
C ASP A 119 7.10 -15.47 19.13
N LEU A 120 8.09 -14.81 18.52
CA LEU A 120 7.86 -13.81 17.48
C LEU A 120 7.19 -14.43 16.25
N GLU A 121 7.58 -15.63 15.83
CA GLU A 121 6.95 -16.29 14.68
C GLU A 121 5.48 -16.64 14.98
N GLY A 122 5.19 -17.10 16.19
CA GLY A 122 3.83 -17.32 16.68
C GLY A 122 3.00 -16.04 16.70
N LEU A 123 3.58 -14.94 17.18
CA LEU A 123 2.94 -13.62 17.17
C LEU A 123 2.64 -13.16 15.73
N MET A 124 3.59 -13.29 14.81
CA MET A 124 3.40 -12.97 13.39
C MET A 124 2.27 -13.79 12.76
N ARG A 125 2.21 -15.10 13.01
CA ARG A 125 1.12 -15.98 12.53
C ARG A 125 -0.23 -15.54 13.08
N LYS A 126 -0.28 -15.17 14.36
CA LYS A 126 -1.49 -14.63 15.00
C LYS A 126 -1.93 -13.32 14.33
N MET A 127 -1.01 -12.39 14.13
CA MET A 127 -1.31 -11.11 13.47
C MET A 127 -1.78 -11.28 12.03
N ALA A 128 -1.24 -12.26 11.31
CA ALA A 128 -1.71 -12.64 9.98
C ALA A 128 -3.15 -13.19 10.02
N ALA A 129 -3.44 -14.11 10.94
CA ALA A 129 -4.77 -14.71 11.10
C ALA A 129 -5.82 -13.69 11.54
N GLU A 130 -5.46 -12.75 12.41
CA GLU A 130 -6.31 -11.65 12.87
C GLU A 130 -6.43 -10.51 11.83
N ARG A 131 -5.81 -10.66 10.65
CA ARG A 131 -5.79 -9.68 9.55
C ARG A 131 -5.32 -8.29 10.01
N LEU A 132 -4.24 -8.26 10.80
CA LEU A 132 -3.66 -7.01 11.30
C LEU A 132 -3.36 -6.05 10.13
N THR A 133 -3.85 -4.82 10.25
CA THR A 133 -3.35 -3.67 9.50
C THR A 133 -2.65 -2.75 10.48
N GLY A 134 -1.32 -2.76 10.48
CA GLY A 134 -0.51 -2.12 11.50
C GLY A 134 0.92 -2.63 11.50
N PHE A 135 1.54 -2.69 12.67
CA PHE A 135 2.91 -3.16 12.78
C PHE A 135 3.20 -3.86 14.11
N ILE A 136 4.24 -4.69 14.10
CA ILE A 136 4.90 -5.20 15.29
C ILE A 136 6.21 -4.44 15.44
N GLU A 137 6.36 -3.69 16.52
CA GLU A 137 7.62 -3.15 16.97
C GLU A 137 8.33 -4.18 17.84
N VAL A 138 9.63 -4.34 17.61
CA VAL A 138 10.49 -5.30 18.29
C VAL A 138 11.70 -4.57 18.86
N SER A 139 11.79 -4.48 20.18
CA SER A 139 12.92 -3.89 20.89
C SER A 139 13.81 -5.00 21.44
N ILE A 140 15.06 -5.08 20.99
CA ILE A 140 15.99 -6.17 21.28
C ILE A 140 17.05 -5.69 22.27
N GLY A 141 17.48 -6.57 23.18
CA GLY A 141 18.59 -6.26 24.08
C GLY A 141 18.34 -5.04 24.97
N ARG A 142 17.08 -4.85 25.41
CA ARG A 142 16.63 -3.66 26.17
C ARG A 142 16.68 -2.34 25.38
N GLY A 143 16.44 -2.41 24.07
CA GLY A 143 16.32 -1.23 23.20
C GLY A 143 17.62 -0.80 22.52
N GLU A 144 18.65 -1.67 22.52
CA GLU A 144 19.88 -1.44 21.76
C GLU A 144 19.64 -1.53 20.24
N GLU A 145 18.76 -2.44 19.84
CA GLU A 145 18.37 -2.68 18.46
C GLU A 145 16.85 -2.68 18.35
N GLU A 146 16.33 -2.19 17.22
CA GLU A 146 14.90 -2.06 16.98
C GLU A 146 14.55 -2.60 15.59
N ALA A 147 13.38 -3.23 15.49
CA ALA A 147 12.80 -3.62 14.22
C ALA A 147 11.29 -3.37 14.20
N TYR A 148 10.77 -3.12 12.99
CA TYR A 148 9.35 -2.93 12.75
C TYR A 148 8.90 -3.88 11.65
N LEU A 149 7.92 -4.73 11.92
CA LEU A 149 7.32 -5.62 10.92
C LEU A 149 5.96 -5.06 10.54
N LEU A 150 5.77 -4.73 9.26
CA LEU A 150 4.61 -4.01 8.77
C LEU A 150 3.60 -4.99 8.16
N PHE A 151 2.34 -4.85 8.53
CA PHE A 151 1.24 -5.71 8.09
C PHE A 151 0.12 -4.88 7.45
N ASP A 152 -0.38 -5.32 6.31
CA ASP A 152 -1.61 -4.81 5.69
C ASP A 152 -2.61 -5.97 5.53
N ARG A 153 -3.74 -5.91 6.24
CA ARG A 153 -4.80 -6.93 6.25
C ARG A 153 -4.27 -8.36 6.49
N GLY A 154 -3.26 -8.48 7.34
CA GLY A 154 -2.61 -9.75 7.71
C GLY A 154 -1.44 -10.16 6.82
N ILE A 155 -1.17 -9.44 5.73
CA ILE A 155 -0.03 -9.70 4.84
C ILE A 155 1.16 -8.87 5.32
N MET A 156 2.31 -9.52 5.56
CA MET A 156 3.55 -8.82 5.89
C MET A 156 4.11 -8.12 4.64
N ILE A 157 4.10 -6.78 4.63
CA ILE A 157 4.52 -5.97 3.47
C ILE A 157 6.00 -5.57 3.51
N GLY A 158 6.67 -5.84 4.63
CA GLY A 158 8.11 -5.66 4.82
C GLY A 158 8.49 -5.46 6.29
N GLY A 159 9.79 -5.29 6.54
CA GLY A 159 10.32 -4.91 7.85
C GLY A 159 11.32 -3.76 7.77
N SER A 160 11.46 -2.99 8.83
CA SER A 160 12.56 -2.02 9.02
C SER A 160 13.43 -2.52 10.16
N PHE A 161 14.75 -2.49 9.98
CA PHE A 161 15.70 -3.07 10.94
C PHE A 161 16.83 -2.06 11.19
N SER A 162 17.12 -1.73 12.44
CA SER A 162 18.10 -0.69 12.78
C SER A 162 19.52 -1.01 12.27
N TRP A 163 19.87 -2.29 12.15
CA TRP A 163 21.18 -2.78 11.70
C TRP A 163 21.30 -2.96 10.19
N ALA A 164 20.19 -2.98 9.44
CA ALA A 164 20.19 -3.15 7.98
C ALA A 164 20.15 -1.81 7.22
N GLY A 165 20.41 -0.71 7.95
CA GLY A 165 19.91 0.62 7.61
C GLY A 165 18.38 0.62 7.75
N ASN A 166 17.77 1.74 8.17
CA ASN A 166 16.32 1.81 8.45
C ASN A 166 15.40 1.53 7.23
N ASN A 167 15.92 0.99 6.12
CA ASN A 167 15.23 0.68 4.88
C ASN A 167 14.18 -0.41 5.07
N LEU A 168 13.10 -0.32 4.29
CA LEU A 168 12.01 -1.27 4.25
C LEU A 168 12.50 -2.48 3.48
N ASN A 169 12.95 -3.44 4.24
CA ASN A 169 13.62 -4.62 3.79
C ASN A 169 12.61 -5.77 3.75
N ARG A 170 12.47 -6.36 2.57
CA ARG A 170 11.60 -7.53 2.32
C ARG A 170 12.40 -8.84 2.24
N SER A 171 13.71 -8.76 2.50
CA SER A 171 14.60 -9.90 2.39
C SER A 171 14.36 -10.83 3.57
N THR A 172 14.32 -12.12 3.26
CA THR A 172 14.18 -13.18 4.25
C THR A 172 15.39 -13.24 5.18
N GLU A 173 16.57 -12.77 4.75
CA GLU A 173 17.78 -12.76 5.57
C GLU A 173 17.63 -11.88 6.81
N ASN A 174 17.10 -10.66 6.67
CA ASN A 174 16.97 -9.73 7.80
C ASN A 174 15.87 -10.16 8.77
N LEU A 175 14.82 -10.79 8.27
CA LEU A 175 13.81 -11.42 9.12
C LEU A 175 14.41 -12.58 9.92
N ASN A 176 15.20 -13.45 9.28
CA ASN A 176 15.87 -14.55 9.97
C ASN A 176 16.86 -14.05 11.02
N GLU A 177 17.61 -12.98 10.71
CA GLU A 177 18.52 -12.34 11.66
C GLU A 177 17.75 -11.75 12.86
N LEU A 178 16.62 -11.09 12.62
CA LEU A 178 15.73 -10.61 13.70
C LEU A 178 15.29 -11.74 14.62
N LEU A 179 14.84 -12.87 14.06
CA LEU A 179 14.42 -14.04 14.83
C LEU A 179 15.56 -14.59 15.71
N LEU A 180 16.77 -14.64 15.16
CA LEU A 180 17.96 -15.10 15.88
C LEU A 180 18.33 -14.15 17.02
N LYS A 181 18.39 -12.84 16.74
CA LYS A 181 18.68 -11.81 17.76
C LYS A 181 17.67 -11.81 18.91
N CYS A 182 16.38 -12.00 18.62
CA CYS A 182 15.35 -12.10 19.65
C CYS A 182 15.60 -13.28 20.61
N ARG A 183 16.07 -14.41 20.08
CA ARG A 183 16.38 -15.61 20.88
C ARG A 183 17.65 -15.43 21.72
N GLU A 184 18.66 -14.74 21.19
CA GLU A 184 19.96 -14.59 21.86
C GLU A 184 19.99 -13.48 22.92
N LYS A 185 19.41 -12.32 22.60
CA LYS A 185 19.49 -11.12 23.44
C LYS A 185 18.24 -10.85 24.27
N GLY A 186 17.15 -11.58 23.98
CA GLY A 186 15.82 -11.24 24.46
C GLY A 186 15.24 -10.00 23.78
N ALA A 187 13.92 -9.93 23.74
CA ALA A 187 13.19 -8.82 23.11
C ALA A 187 11.85 -8.55 23.78
N TYR A 188 11.33 -7.35 23.53
CA TYR A 188 9.95 -6.96 23.84
C TYR A 188 9.23 -6.64 22.53
N PHE A 189 7.97 -7.06 22.43
CA PHE A 189 7.12 -6.79 21.27
C PHE A 189 5.96 -5.88 21.65
N ASN A 190 5.77 -4.84 20.86
CA ASN A 190 4.55 -4.03 20.86
C ASN A 190 3.83 -4.24 19.54
N VAL A 191 2.53 -4.47 19.59
CA VAL A 191 1.68 -4.58 18.40
C VAL A 191 0.82 -3.34 18.36
N ALA A 192 0.92 -2.61 17.26
CA ALA A 192 0.08 -1.46 16.99
C ALA A 192 -0.81 -1.73 15.78
N ARG A 193 -2.07 -1.31 15.85
CA ARG A 193 -3.04 -1.37 14.78
C ARG A 193 -3.32 0.04 14.30
N LEU A 194 -3.34 0.26 12.99
CA LEU A 194 -3.84 1.51 12.45
C LEU A 194 -5.30 1.67 12.87
N LYS A 195 -5.65 2.83 13.44
CA LYS A 195 -7.07 3.18 13.55
C LYS A 195 -7.60 3.16 12.13
N ILE A 196 -8.56 2.27 11.90
CA ILE A 196 -9.46 2.45 10.78
C ILE A 196 -10.14 3.77 11.14
N MET A 197 -9.72 4.88 10.54
CA MET A 197 -10.68 5.95 10.40
C MET A 197 -11.81 5.26 9.64
N GLU A 198 -12.94 5.06 10.31
CA GLU A 198 -14.20 5.22 9.61
C GLU A 198 -14.02 6.53 8.89
N THR A 199 -13.64 6.42 7.62
CA THR A 199 -13.64 7.58 6.77
C THR A 199 -15.07 8.03 6.96
N LYS A 200 -15.25 9.23 7.53
CA LYS A 200 -16.43 9.98 7.15
C LYS A 200 -16.30 10.00 5.65
N VAL A 201 -16.93 9.02 5.01
CA VAL A 201 -17.21 9.00 3.61
C VAL A 201 -17.98 10.29 3.52
N VAL A 202 -17.25 11.35 3.13
CA VAL A 202 -17.86 12.51 2.53
C VAL A 202 -18.77 11.86 1.52
N LYS A 203 -20.07 11.95 1.78
CA LYS A 203 -21.10 11.42 0.91
C LYS A 203 -20.92 12.12 -0.43
N ALA A 204 -20.01 11.61 -1.24
CA ALA A 204 -20.18 11.65 -2.67
C ALA A 204 -21.38 10.72 -2.86
N ASP A 205 -22.52 11.31 -3.24
CA ASP A 205 -23.72 10.60 -3.62
C ASP A 205 -23.37 9.44 -4.55
N THR A 206 -23.14 8.27 -4.00
CA THR A 206 -22.88 7.05 -4.73
C THR A 206 -24.03 6.13 -4.43
N LYS A 207 -24.85 5.92 -5.46
CA LYS A 207 -25.92 4.91 -5.46
C LYS A 207 -25.33 3.61 -4.91
N VAL A 208 -25.92 3.10 -3.84
CA VAL A 208 -25.61 1.76 -3.32
C VAL A 208 -26.01 0.77 -4.41
N ILE A 209 -25.01 0.16 -5.05
CA ILE A 209 -25.21 -0.88 -6.05
C ILE A 209 -25.29 -2.21 -5.29
N PRO A 210 -26.41 -2.96 -5.40
CA PRO A 210 -26.57 -4.29 -4.82
C PRO A 210 -25.41 -5.24 -5.18
N GLU A 211 -25.08 -6.19 -4.29
CA GLU A 211 -24.00 -7.17 -4.51
C GLU A 211 -24.21 -8.04 -5.77
N ALA A 212 -25.46 -8.35 -6.10
CA ALA A 212 -25.83 -9.06 -7.34
C ALA A 212 -25.51 -8.25 -8.61
N ASP A 213 -25.58 -6.92 -8.53
CA ASP A 213 -25.28 -6.04 -9.66
C ASP A 213 -23.77 -5.96 -9.93
N LEU A 214 -22.91 -6.19 -8.93
CA LEU A 214 -21.45 -6.13 -9.12
C LEU A 214 -20.91 -7.31 -9.93
N ILE A 215 -21.45 -8.51 -9.75
CA ILE A 215 -21.08 -9.66 -10.60
C ILE A 215 -21.52 -9.41 -12.06
N ALA A 216 -22.70 -8.83 -12.27
CA ALA A 216 -23.13 -8.39 -13.59
C ALA A 216 -22.19 -7.32 -14.18
N LYS A 217 -21.68 -6.40 -13.35
CA LYS A 217 -20.66 -5.43 -13.78
C LYS A 217 -19.30 -6.05 -14.07
N THR A 218 -18.88 -7.09 -13.34
CA THR A 218 -17.68 -7.87 -13.66
C THR A 218 -17.82 -8.54 -15.03
N GLU A 219 -19.00 -9.08 -15.34
CA GLU A 219 -19.32 -9.65 -16.65
C GLU A 219 -19.25 -8.59 -17.75
N GLU A 220 -19.87 -7.42 -17.55
CA GLU A 220 -19.78 -6.30 -18.50
C GLU A 220 -18.34 -5.86 -18.76
N LEU A 221 -17.52 -5.75 -17.70
CA LEU A 221 -16.10 -5.39 -17.79
C LEU A 221 -15.33 -6.39 -18.65
N LEU A 222 -15.45 -7.70 -18.37
CA LEU A 222 -14.78 -8.76 -19.12
C LEU A 222 -15.24 -8.81 -20.57
N ASN A 223 -16.55 -8.66 -20.81
CA ASN A 223 -17.13 -8.64 -22.15
C ASN A 223 -16.64 -7.44 -22.96
N MET A 224 -16.53 -6.26 -22.34
CA MET A 224 -16.02 -5.06 -23.02
C MET A 224 -14.53 -5.21 -23.34
N SER A 225 -13.75 -5.70 -22.37
CA SER A 225 -12.33 -5.95 -22.59
C SER A 225 -12.09 -6.97 -23.69
N GLN A 226 -12.81 -8.09 -23.69
CA GLN A 226 -12.70 -9.12 -24.73
C GLN A 226 -13.01 -8.56 -26.13
N LYS A 227 -14.06 -7.73 -26.26
CA LYS A 227 -14.41 -7.08 -27.53
C LYS A 227 -13.30 -6.16 -28.02
N LEU A 228 -12.73 -5.34 -27.14
CA LEU A 228 -11.62 -4.44 -27.48
C LEU A 228 -10.36 -5.21 -27.86
N PHE A 229 -10.00 -6.25 -27.10
CA PHE A 229 -8.86 -7.11 -27.42
C PHE A 229 -9.00 -7.76 -28.79
N ASN A 230 -10.18 -8.31 -29.09
CA ASN A 230 -10.45 -8.93 -30.39
C ASN A 230 -10.41 -7.92 -31.55
N LYS A 231 -10.81 -6.67 -31.30
CA LYS A 231 -10.75 -5.58 -32.28
C LYS A 231 -9.30 -5.17 -32.59
N GLU A 232 -8.47 -5.01 -31.57
CA GLU A 232 -7.12 -4.43 -31.70
C GLU A 232 -6.05 -5.46 -32.05
N LEU A 233 -6.12 -6.68 -31.49
CA LEU A 233 -5.11 -7.74 -31.73
C LEU A 233 -5.58 -8.78 -32.76
N GLY A 234 -6.85 -8.74 -33.17
CA GLY A 234 -7.43 -9.73 -34.10
C GLY A 234 -7.31 -11.16 -33.57
N LYS A 235 -7.21 -12.15 -34.46
CA LYS A 235 -7.02 -13.57 -34.10
C LYS A 235 -5.60 -13.94 -33.64
N LYS A 236 -4.69 -12.96 -33.46
CA LYS A 236 -3.28 -13.26 -33.13
C LYS A 236 -3.08 -13.70 -31.69
N LEU A 237 -3.96 -13.30 -30.78
CA LEU A 237 -3.83 -13.54 -29.35
C LEU A 237 -5.21 -13.82 -28.77
N ASP A 238 -5.37 -14.96 -28.10
CA ASP A 238 -6.65 -15.36 -27.49
C ASP A 238 -6.78 -14.70 -26.11
N PHE A 239 -7.78 -13.81 -25.97
CA PHE A 239 -8.09 -13.14 -24.71
C PHE A 239 -8.34 -14.13 -23.57
N SER A 240 -8.99 -15.26 -23.83
CA SER A 240 -9.26 -16.28 -22.80
C SER A 240 -7.96 -16.89 -22.27
N VAL A 241 -6.96 -17.07 -23.14
CA VAL A 241 -5.65 -17.61 -22.75
C VAL A 241 -4.88 -16.59 -21.91
N LEU A 242 -4.87 -15.32 -22.31
CA LEU A 242 -4.23 -14.24 -21.54
C LEU A 242 -4.87 -14.08 -20.16
N LEU A 243 -6.20 -14.07 -20.11
CA LEU A 243 -6.93 -13.92 -18.87
C LEU A 243 -6.63 -15.07 -17.90
N LYS A 244 -6.67 -16.31 -18.39
CA LYS A 244 -6.34 -17.49 -17.58
C LYS A 244 -4.89 -17.47 -17.09
N ARG A 245 -3.94 -17.10 -17.96
CA ARG A 245 -2.53 -16.98 -17.56
C ARG A 245 -2.36 -15.96 -16.45
N LYS A 246 -2.98 -14.78 -16.59
CA LYS A 246 -2.94 -13.74 -15.56
C LYS A 246 -3.58 -14.20 -14.25
N PHE A 247 -4.68 -14.95 -14.31
CA PHE A 247 -5.30 -15.50 -13.10
C PHE A 247 -4.43 -16.52 -12.39
N VAL A 248 -3.69 -17.36 -13.11
CA VAL A 248 -2.68 -18.25 -12.51
C VAL A 248 -1.55 -17.45 -11.87
N GLU A 249 -1.04 -16.41 -12.53
CA GLU A 249 0.00 -15.54 -11.97
C GLU A 249 -0.48 -14.81 -10.70
N LYS A 250 -1.77 -14.49 -10.61
CA LYS A 250 -2.36 -13.77 -9.49
C LYS A 250 -3.05 -14.68 -8.48
N SER A 251 -3.08 -16.00 -8.65
CA SER A 251 -3.80 -16.89 -7.75
C SER A 251 -3.19 -16.93 -6.34
N GLU A 252 -1.90 -16.60 -6.19
CA GLU A 252 -1.28 -16.42 -4.87
C GLU A 252 -1.85 -15.19 -4.11
N THR A 253 -2.22 -14.14 -4.84
CA THR A 253 -2.79 -12.89 -4.29
C THR A 253 -4.33 -12.92 -4.23
N TYR A 254 -4.94 -13.57 -5.21
CA TYR A 254 -6.39 -13.70 -5.41
C TYR A 254 -6.76 -15.18 -5.58
N PRO A 255 -6.80 -15.98 -4.49
CA PRO A 255 -7.01 -17.44 -4.57
C PRO A 255 -8.30 -17.85 -5.30
N TYR A 256 -9.36 -17.05 -5.17
CA TYR A 256 -10.65 -17.28 -5.85
C TYR A 256 -10.60 -17.09 -7.37
N LEU A 257 -9.49 -16.57 -7.92
CA LEU A 257 -9.24 -16.53 -9.37
C LEU A 257 -8.51 -17.77 -9.86
N ASP A 258 -8.05 -18.65 -8.98
CA ASP A 258 -7.38 -19.89 -9.37
C ASP A 258 -8.28 -20.70 -10.33
N PRO A 259 -7.85 -20.90 -11.59
CA PRO A 259 -8.63 -21.67 -12.56
C PRO A 259 -8.85 -23.14 -12.16
N PHE A 260 -8.06 -23.67 -11.22
CA PHE A 260 -8.19 -25.03 -10.69
C PHE A 260 -9.20 -25.13 -9.55
N ALA A 261 -9.41 -24.06 -8.78
CA ALA A 261 -10.40 -24.01 -7.70
C ALA A 261 -11.84 -23.92 -8.25
N GLY A 262 -12.01 -23.29 -9.42
CA GLY A 262 -13.30 -23.22 -10.11
C GLY A 262 -14.30 -22.24 -9.49
N GLU A 263 -13.88 -21.45 -8.49
CA GLU A 263 -14.73 -20.48 -7.79
C GLU A 263 -15.20 -19.33 -8.69
N PHE A 264 -14.33 -18.88 -9.60
CA PHE A 264 -14.64 -17.87 -10.61
C PHE A 264 -14.50 -18.47 -12.00
N VAL A 265 -15.58 -18.45 -12.77
CA VAL A 265 -15.60 -18.94 -14.15
C VAL A 265 -16.13 -17.84 -15.07
N TYR A 266 -15.34 -17.53 -16.08
CA TYR A 266 -15.75 -16.69 -17.20
C TYR A 266 -15.75 -17.53 -18.49
N LYS A 267 -16.95 -17.77 -19.04
CA LYS A 267 -17.14 -18.59 -20.24
C LYS A 267 -18.39 -18.12 -20.99
N ASP A 268 -18.33 -18.15 -22.32
CA ASP A 268 -19.45 -17.78 -23.19
C ASP A 268 -20.03 -16.38 -22.87
N ASN A 269 -19.14 -15.43 -22.57
CA ASN A 269 -19.46 -14.06 -22.15
C ASN A 269 -20.28 -13.96 -20.86
N LYS A 270 -20.26 -15.02 -20.04
CA LYS A 270 -20.91 -15.08 -18.74
C LYS A 270 -19.94 -15.27 -17.59
N VAL A 271 -20.21 -14.61 -16.48
CA VAL A 271 -19.51 -14.81 -15.21
C VAL A 271 -20.38 -15.65 -14.28
N SER A 272 -19.80 -16.72 -13.72
CA SER A 272 -20.34 -17.42 -12.57
C SER A 272 -19.33 -17.41 -11.45
N TYR A 273 -19.78 -17.04 -10.25
CA TYR A 273 -18.94 -16.93 -9.06
C TYR A 273 -19.62 -17.65 -7.89
N GLU A 274 -18.95 -18.65 -7.32
CA GLU A 274 -19.44 -19.47 -6.20
C GLU A 274 -18.48 -19.45 -4.99
N GLY A 275 -17.54 -18.50 -4.94
CA GLY A 275 -16.59 -18.36 -3.84
C GLY A 275 -17.08 -17.51 -2.66
N ASP A 276 -16.34 -17.54 -1.57
CA ASP A 276 -16.66 -16.83 -0.31
C ASP A 276 -16.22 -15.35 -0.29
N ALA A 277 -15.48 -14.89 -1.31
CA ALA A 277 -15.06 -13.50 -1.39
C ALA A 277 -16.22 -12.59 -1.81
N ARG A 278 -16.28 -11.38 -1.24
CA ARG A 278 -17.35 -10.43 -1.59
C ARG A 278 -17.26 -10.04 -3.07
N PRO A 279 -18.39 -9.85 -3.79
CA PRO A 279 -18.40 -9.43 -5.21
C PRO A 279 -17.57 -8.19 -5.52
N GLN A 280 -17.47 -7.25 -4.57
CA GLN A 280 -16.62 -6.07 -4.70
C GLN A 280 -15.12 -6.42 -4.82
N VAL A 281 -14.65 -7.40 -4.04
CA VAL A 281 -13.26 -7.84 -4.03
C VAL A 281 -12.94 -8.60 -5.32
N VAL A 282 -13.89 -9.39 -5.81
CA VAL A 282 -13.79 -10.06 -7.12
C VAL A 282 -13.70 -9.02 -8.24
N PHE A 283 -14.59 -8.02 -8.26
CA PHE A 283 -14.56 -6.96 -9.26
C PHE A 283 -13.22 -6.22 -9.30
N ASN A 284 -12.69 -5.81 -8.14
CA ASN A 284 -11.41 -5.12 -8.05
C ASN A 284 -10.25 -5.98 -8.59
N ALA A 285 -10.18 -7.25 -8.19
CA ALA A 285 -9.12 -8.14 -8.63
C ALA A 285 -9.17 -8.39 -10.15
N ILE A 286 -10.35 -8.52 -10.72
CA ILE A 286 -10.54 -8.64 -12.18
C ILE A 286 -10.10 -7.35 -12.88
N TYR A 287 -10.47 -6.19 -12.35
CA TYR A 287 -10.07 -4.89 -12.89
C TYR A 287 -8.54 -4.73 -12.90
N ASP A 288 -7.87 -5.09 -11.81
CA ASP A 288 -6.41 -5.04 -11.69
C ASP A 288 -5.73 -6.01 -12.67
N CYS A 289 -6.22 -7.26 -12.76
CA CYS A 289 -5.71 -8.23 -13.72
C CYS A 289 -5.82 -7.72 -15.16
N LEU A 290 -6.96 -7.11 -15.52
CA LEU A 290 -7.14 -6.54 -16.84
C LEU A 290 -6.18 -5.39 -17.08
N LYS A 291 -6.04 -4.46 -16.13
CA LYS A 291 -5.10 -3.34 -16.23
C LYS A 291 -3.69 -3.85 -16.58
N GLU A 292 -3.19 -4.85 -15.87
CA GLU A 292 -1.89 -5.45 -16.15
C GLU A 292 -1.83 -6.13 -17.53
N ILE A 293 -2.87 -6.87 -17.95
CA ILE A 293 -2.90 -7.48 -19.29
C ILE A 293 -2.83 -6.40 -20.38
N TYR A 294 -3.54 -5.28 -20.22
CA TYR A 294 -3.49 -4.17 -21.17
C TYR A 294 -2.11 -3.49 -21.18
N GLU A 295 -1.43 -3.42 -20.05
CA GLU A 295 -0.04 -2.92 -19.96
C GLU A 295 0.95 -3.85 -20.67
N GLU A 296 0.87 -5.16 -20.41
CA GLU A 296 1.75 -6.17 -21.02
C GLU A 296 1.57 -6.31 -22.54
N THR A 297 0.38 -6.00 -23.03
CA THR A 297 0.06 -6.06 -24.46
C THR A 297 0.28 -4.72 -25.18
N GLY A 298 0.75 -3.69 -24.47
CA GLY A 298 0.99 -2.36 -25.03
C GLY A 298 -0.28 -1.58 -25.38
N LEU A 299 -1.43 -1.98 -24.81
CA LEU A 299 -2.75 -1.38 -25.04
C LEU A 299 -3.22 -0.51 -23.86
N SER A 300 -2.33 -0.08 -22.94
CA SER A 300 -2.70 0.72 -21.76
C SER A 300 -3.52 1.97 -22.09
N ARG A 301 -3.20 2.62 -23.22
CA ARG A 301 -3.96 3.80 -23.67
C ARG A 301 -5.42 3.48 -23.95
N ILE A 302 -5.70 2.30 -24.52
CA ILE A 302 -7.05 1.85 -24.81
C ILE A 302 -7.78 1.51 -23.51
N PHE A 303 -7.10 0.89 -22.55
CA PHE A 303 -7.66 0.66 -21.23
C PHE A 303 -8.09 1.96 -20.56
N HIS A 304 -7.24 2.99 -20.58
CA HIS A 304 -7.54 4.28 -19.95
C HIS A 304 -8.67 5.06 -20.64
N VAL A 305 -8.82 4.93 -21.96
CA VAL A 305 -9.83 5.69 -22.72
C VAL A 305 -11.17 4.95 -22.80
N GLU A 306 -11.16 3.63 -22.94
CA GLU A 306 -12.37 2.84 -23.23
C GLU A 306 -12.88 2.05 -22.02
N ILE A 307 -11.99 1.60 -21.12
CA ILE A 307 -12.37 0.77 -19.96
C ILE A 307 -12.49 1.61 -18.69
N THR A 308 -11.46 2.36 -18.31
CA THR A 308 -11.41 3.11 -17.05
C THR A 308 -12.63 4.01 -16.85
N PRO A 309 -13.11 4.83 -17.81
CA PRO A 309 -14.24 5.73 -17.57
C PRO A 309 -15.55 5.02 -17.24
N ASN A 310 -15.74 3.81 -17.76
CA ASN A 310 -16.95 3.03 -17.57
C ASN A 310 -16.93 2.29 -16.22
N PHE A 311 -15.75 1.87 -15.76
CA PHE A 311 -15.64 0.89 -14.68
C PHE A 311 -14.95 1.39 -13.41
N VAL A 312 -14.18 2.49 -13.46
CA VAL A 312 -13.41 2.99 -12.30
C VAL A 312 -14.30 3.35 -11.11
N GLN A 313 -15.52 3.83 -11.34
CA GLN A 313 -16.48 4.15 -10.28
C GLN A 313 -16.95 2.93 -9.47
N TYR A 314 -16.79 1.72 -10.02
CA TYR A 314 -17.14 0.47 -9.35
C TYR A 314 -15.94 -0.15 -8.63
N VAL A 315 -14.72 0.34 -8.88
CA VAL A 315 -13.53 -0.08 -8.15
C VAL A 315 -13.56 0.60 -6.79
N LYS A 316 -13.72 -0.18 -5.71
CA LYS A 316 -13.68 0.34 -4.33
C LYS A 316 -12.36 -0.01 -3.68
N LYS A 317 -11.81 0.90 -2.89
CA LYS A 317 -10.66 0.62 -2.03
C LYS A 317 -11.05 -0.26 -0.86
#